data_AF-A0A9D8BBC4-F1
#
_entry.id   AF-A0A9D8BBC4-F1
#
_cell.length_a   1.000
_cell.length_b   1.000
_cell.length_c   1.000
_cell.angle_alpha   90.00
_cell.angle_beta   90.00
_cell.angle_gamma   90.00
#
_symmetry.space_group_name_H-M   'P 1'
#
loop_
_entity.id
_entity.type
_entity.pdbx_description
1 polymer ?
#
loop_
_entity_poly.entity_id
_entity_poly.type
_entity_poly.pdbx_seq_one_letter_code
_entity_poly.pdbx_strand_id
1 'polypeptide(L)'
;MRRFSPSAIHVWERNRDVFLALGKSEMPGLMIEPLLVLVSMGLGLGAYVNDIAGKDYMEFIAPGIIAAYGMFAASFECTYGSFVRLDFQKTYDAIIATPL
;
A
#
# COMPACT_ATOMS: atom_id res chain seq x y z
N MET A 1 -16.15 -23.72 12.78
CA MET A 1 -15.62 -22.45 12.22
C MET A 1 -15.87 -22.42 10.71
N ARG A 2 -16.90 -21.71 10.24
CA ARG A 2 -17.02 -21.38 8.80
C ARG A 2 -16.13 -20.17 8.54
N ARG A 3 -15.13 -20.33 7.67
CA ARG A 3 -13.93 -19.49 7.62
C ARG A 3 -14.11 -18.16 6.87
N PHE A 4 -15.15 -18.01 6.03
CA PHE A 4 -15.55 -16.74 5.39
C PHE A 4 -17.05 -16.77 5.07
N SER A 5 -17.76 -15.66 5.31
CA SER A 5 -19.17 -15.47 4.89
C SER A 5 -19.20 -14.87 3.47
N PRO A 6 -20.17 -15.22 2.61
CA PRO A 6 -20.32 -14.58 1.29
C PRO A 6 -20.32 -13.05 1.36
N SER A 7 -20.99 -12.48 2.36
CA SER A 7 -21.03 -11.04 2.59
C SER A 7 -19.64 -10.42 2.86
N ALA A 8 -18.71 -11.16 3.47
CA ALA A 8 -17.34 -10.67 3.67
C ALA A 8 -16.56 -10.57 2.35
N ILE A 9 -16.87 -11.43 1.38
CA ILE A 9 -16.28 -11.39 0.04
C ILE A 9 -16.78 -10.14 -0.69
N HIS A 10 -18.08 -9.84 -0.65
CA HIS A 10 -18.64 -8.63 -1.29
C HIS A 10 -18.04 -7.33 -0.73
N VAL A 11 -17.78 -7.27 0.59
CA VAL A 11 -17.10 -6.10 1.21
C VAL A 11 -15.66 -5.98 0.70
N TRP A 12 -14.96 -7.10 0.57
CA TRP A 12 -13.59 -7.11 0.03
C TRP A 12 -13.58 -6.68 -1.44
N GLU A 13 -14.49 -7.18 -2.27
CA GLU A 13 -14.64 -6.77 -3.67
C GLU A 13 -14.88 -5.27 -3.80
N ARG A 14 -15.79 -4.72 -2.97
CA ARG A 14 -16.03 -3.28 -2.92
C ARG A 14 -14.75 -2.50 -2.58
N ASN A 15 -13.98 -2.95 -1.59
CA ASN A 15 -12.73 -2.28 -1.22
C ASN A 15 -11.67 -2.40 -2.33
N ARG A 16 -11.57 -3.55 -2.99
CA ARG A 16 -10.70 -3.75 -4.17
C ARG A 16 -11.09 -2.79 -5.29
N ASP A 17 -12.37 -2.70 -5.62
CA ASP A 17 -12.84 -1.89 -6.75
C ASP A 17 -12.62 -0.41 -6.48
N VAL A 18 -12.88 0.05 -5.25
CA VAL A 18 -12.56 1.42 -4.81
C VAL A 18 -11.04 1.66 -4.86
N PHE A 19 -10.23 0.71 -4.39
CA PHE A 19 -8.77 0.81 -4.45
C PHE A 19 -8.25 0.90 -5.89
N LEU A 20 -8.79 0.11 -6.82
CA LEU A 20 -8.40 0.14 -8.23
C LEU A 20 -8.89 1.41 -8.95
N ALA A 21 -10.07 1.91 -8.59
CA ALA A 21 -10.60 3.15 -9.12
C ALA A 21 -9.77 4.36 -8.68
N LEU A 22 -9.44 4.44 -7.39
CA LEU A 22 -8.57 5.46 -6.81
C LEU A 22 -7.11 5.26 -7.23
N GLY A 23 -6.67 4.03 -7.46
CA GLY A 23 -5.30 3.73 -7.87
C GLY A 23 -4.89 4.49 -9.12
N LYS A 24 -5.82 4.78 -10.04
CA LYS A 24 -5.53 5.59 -11.23
C LYS A 24 -5.10 7.03 -10.89
N SER A 25 -5.64 7.63 -9.82
CA SER A 25 -5.26 8.98 -9.38
C SER A 25 -4.10 8.96 -8.39
N GLU A 26 -4.07 7.98 -7.49
CA GLU A 26 -3.14 7.95 -6.35
C GLU A 26 -1.79 7.27 -6.68
N MET A 27 -1.77 6.26 -7.57
CA MET A 27 -0.56 5.48 -7.84
C MET A 27 0.64 6.31 -8.33
N PRO A 28 0.48 7.31 -9.21
CA PRO A 28 1.61 8.15 -9.60
C PRO A 28 2.26 8.82 -8.39
N GLY A 29 1.46 9.38 -7.47
CA GLY A 29 1.97 10.01 -6.24
C GLY A 29 2.72 9.03 -5.35
N LEU A 30 2.15 7.84 -5.11
CA LEU A 30 2.76 6.82 -4.26
C LEU A 30 4.02 6.17 -4.86
N MET A 31 4.17 6.14 -6.18
CA MET A 31 5.32 5.50 -6.84
C MET A 31 6.49 6.46 -7.09
N ILE A 32 6.24 7.76 -7.25
CA ILE A 32 7.31 8.72 -7.52
C ILE A 32 8.28 8.79 -6.35
N GLU A 33 7.78 8.86 -5.12
CA GLU A 33 8.63 8.98 -3.94
C GLU A 33 9.61 7.80 -3.76
N PRO A 34 9.19 6.51 -3.73
CA PRO A 34 10.12 5.40 -3.62
C PRO A 34 11.10 5.32 -4.79
N LEU A 35 10.69 5.70 -6.00
CA LEU A 35 11.60 5.78 -7.16
C LEU A 35 12.65 6.86 -6.97
N LEU A 36 12.26 8.05 -6.50
CA LEU A 36 13.21 9.13 -6.18
C LEU A 36 14.16 8.72 -5.07
N VAL A 37 13.66 8.04 -4.03
CA VAL A 37 14.49 7.49 -2.96
C VAL A 37 15.50 6.49 -3.53
N LEU A 38 15.07 5.56 -4.37
CA LEU A 38 15.96 4.58 -5.02
C LEU A 38 17.02 5.26 -5.88
N VAL A 39 16.63 6.24 -6.71
CA VAL A 39 17.58 7.01 -7.53
C VAL A 39 18.55 7.79 -6.65
N SER A 40 18.08 8.42 -5.58
CA SER A 40 18.94 9.18 -4.66
C SER A 40 19.91 8.28 -3.89
N MET A 41 19.48 7.08 -3.51
CA MET A 41 20.33 6.09 -2.85
C MET A 41 21.35 5.50 -3.83
N GLY A 42 20.95 5.20 -5.05
CA GLY A 42 21.84 4.68 -6.10
C GLY A 42 22.90 5.70 -6.53
N LEU A 43 22.51 6.96 -6.79
CA LEU A 43 23.45 8.02 -7.21
C LEU A 43 24.25 8.58 -6.02
N GLY A 44 23.66 8.65 -4.83
CA GLY A 44 24.28 9.19 -3.64
C GLY A 44 25.16 8.16 -2.93
N LEU A 45 24.53 7.15 -2.32
CA LEU A 45 25.24 6.16 -1.49
C LEU A 45 25.90 5.06 -2.33
N GLY A 46 25.30 4.69 -3.47
CA GLY A 46 25.84 3.68 -4.39
C GLY A 46 27.21 4.05 -4.99
N ALA A 47 27.55 5.35 -5.02
CA ALA A 47 28.90 5.79 -5.39
C ALA A 47 29.98 5.37 -4.37
N TYR A 48 29.60 5.19 -3.09
CA TYR A 48 30.52 4.84 -2.00
C TYR A 48 30.40 3.37 -1.59
N VAL A 49 29.21 2.79 -1.71
CA VAL A 49 28.90 1.42 -1.34
C VAL A 49 28.49 0.66 -2.58
N ASN A 50 29.41 -0.13 -3.13
CA ASN A 50 29.17 -0.89 -4.36
C ASN A 50 28.69 -2.32 -4.08
N ASP A 51 29.27 -2.97 -3.06
CA ASP A 51 28.97 -4.36 -2.73
C ASP A 51 28.63 -4.51 -1.25
N ILE A 52 27.54 -5.23 -0.97
CA ILE A 52 27.14 -5.67 0.36
C ILE A 52 27.00 -7.19 0.33
N ALA A 53 27.85 -7.88 1.07
CA ALA A 53 27.82 -9.34 1.23
C ALA A 53 27.86 -10.13 -0.10
N GLY A 54 28.61 -9.63 -1.09
CA GLY A 54 28.77 -10.23 -2.42
C GLY A 54 27.63 -9.92 -3.39
N LYS A 55 26.81 -8.91 -3.10
CA LYS A 55 25.72 -8.43 -3.96
C LYS A 55 25.84 -6.95 -4.22
N ASP A 56 25.39 -6.54 -5.40
CA ASP A 56 25.29 -5.13 -5.74
C ASP A 56 24.38 -4.40 -4.76
N TYR A 57 24.81 -3.22 -4.32
CA TYR A 57 24.07 -2.40 -3.35
C TYR A 57 22.62 -2.14 -3.78
N MET A 58 22.39 -1.93 -5.09
CA MET A 58 21.06 -1.66 -5.61
C MET A 58 20.16 -2.89 -5.52
N GLU A 59 20.70 -4.08 -5.79
CA GLU A 59 19.98 -5.35 -5.63
C GLU A 59 19.66 -5.64 -4.16
N PHE A 60 20.49 -5.16 -3.23
CA PHE A 60 20.26 -5.29 -1.81
C PHE A 60 19.17 -4.34 -1.29
N ILE A 61 19.23 -3.05 -1.66
CA ILE A 61 18.36 -2.02 -1.06
C ILE A 61 16.99 -1.91 -1.74
N ALA A 62 16.91 -2.16 -3.06
CA ALA A 62 15.67 -2.04 -3.82
C ALA A 62 14.47 -2.81 -3.22
N PRO A 63 14.57 -4.12 -2.91
CA PRO A 63 13.44 -4.84 -2.34
C PRO A 63 13.06 -4.35 -0.94
N GLY A 64 14.03 -3.87 -0.15
CA GLY A 64 13.79 -3.33 1.18
C GLY A 64 12.97 -2.04 1.14
N ILE A 65 13.32 -1.11 0.25
CA ILE A 65 12.58 0.14 0.05
C ILE A 65 11.16 -0.17 -0.45
N ILE A 66 11.01 -1.04 -1.46
CA ILE A 66 9.69 -1.41 -1.99
C ILE A 66 8.80 -2.03 -0.89
N ALA A 67 9.36 -2.93 -0.08
CA ALA A 67 8.63 -3.53 1.03
C ALA A 67 8.21 -2.50 2.09
N ALA A 68 9.11 -1.58 2.46
CA ALA A 68 8.82 -0.52 3.43
C ALA A 68 7.68 0.40 2.97
N TYR A 69 7.69 0.84 1.71
CA TYR A 69 6.61 1.66 1.15
C TYR A 69 5.30 0.88 1.03
N GLY A 70 5.35 -0.41 0.67
CA GLY A 70 4.18 -1.29 0.67
C GLY A 70 3.56 -1.43 2.05
N MET A 71 4.39 -1.61 3.09
CA MET A 71 3.93 -1.63 4.48
C MET A 71 3.31 -0.29 4.89
N PHE A 72 3.97 0.82 4.55
CA PHE A 72 3.48 2.16 4.87
C PHE A 72 2.09 2.40 4.27
N ALA A 73 1.92 2.12 2.96
CA ALA A 73 0.63 2.27 2.27
C ALA A 73 -0.46 1.41 2.91
N ALA A 74 -0.16 0.15 3.21
CA ALA A 74 -1.11 -0.76 3.87
C ALA A 74 -1.49 -0.27 5.28
N SER A 75 -0.52 0.23 6.06
CA SER A 75 -0.78 0.78 7.39
C SER A 75 -1.66 2.02 7.34
N PHE A 76 -1.42 2.95 6.40
CA PHE A 76 -2.26 4.13 6.23
C PHE A 76 -3.70 3.78 5.87
N GLU A 77 -3.90 2.84 4.96
CA GLU A 77 -5.22 2.41 4.53
C GLU A 77 -5.98 1.69 5.66
N CYS A 78 -5.30 0.83 6.41
CA CYS A 78 -5.89 0.09 7.53
C CYS A 78 -6.20 0.98 8.75
N THR A 79 -5.50 2.09 8.93
CA THR A 79 -5.70 3.00 10.06
C THR A 79 -6.55 4.19 9.67
N TYR A 80 -5.97 5.13 8.92
CA TYR A 80 -6.61 6.37 8.51
C TYR A 80 -7.75 6.13 7.53
N GLY A 81 -7.56 5.28 6.51
CA GLY A 81 -8.60 4.93 5.54
C GLY A 81 -9.83 4.30 6.22
N SER A 82 -9.61 3.39 7.18
CA SER A 82 -10.67 2.83 8.02
C SER A 82 -11.36 3.88 8.90
N PHE A 83 -10.60 4.77 9.56
CA PHE A 83 -11.16 5.83 10.39
C PHE A 83 -12.06 6.78 9.58
N VAL A 84 -11.62 7.20 8.38
CA VAL A 84 -12.41 8.05 7.51
C VAL A 84 -13.73 7.38 7.09
N ARG A 85 -13.68 6.07 6.82
CA ARG A 85 -14.86 5.26 6.48
C ARG A 85 -15.83 5.08 7.65
N LEU A 86 -15.31 5.03 8.88
CA LEU A 86 -16.09 4.96 10.11
C LEU A 86 -16.75 6.30 10.44
N ASP A 87 -15.95 7.37 10.54
CA ASP A 87 -16.40 8.59 11.19
C ASP A 87 -17.03 9.59 10.21
N PHE A 88 -16.42 9.79 9.05
CA PHE A 88 -16.87 10.80 8.09
C PHE A 88 -17.77 10.24 7.00
N GLN A 89 -17.35 9.17 6.32
CA GLN A 89 -18.09 8.62 5.19
C GLN A 89 -19.25 7.72 5.61
N LYS A 90 -19.32 7.31 6.89
CA LYS A 90 -20.32 6.37 7.44
C LYS A 90 -20.52 5.12 6.57
N THR A 91 -19.46 4.66 5.91
CA THR A 91 -19.51 3.54 4.97
C THR A 91 -19.83 2.24 5.71
N TYR A 92 -19.28 2.04 6.90
CA TYR A 92 -19.57 0.84 7.68
C TYR A 92 -21.02 0.80 8.17
N ASP A 93 -21.60 1.94 8.53
CA ASP A 93 -23.03 2.02 8.89
C ASP A 93 -23.92 1.66 7.70
N ALA A 94 -23.60 2.17 6.51
CA ALA A 94 -24.30 1.82 5.28
C ALA A 94 -24.20 0.32 4.96
N ILE A 95 -23.00 -0.27 5.12
CA ILE A 95 -22.78 -1.70 4.90
C ILE A 95 -23.65 -2.56 5.84
N ILE A 96 -23.79 -2.16 7.10
CA ILE A 96 -24.61 -2.90 8.08
C ILE A 96 -26.11 -2.73 7.79
N ALA A 97 -26.53 -1.58 7.23
CA ALA A 97 -27.92 -1.27 6.93
C ALA A 97 -28.47 -1.94 5.66
N THR A 98 -27.60 -2.47 4.79
CA THR A 98 -28.00 -3.11 3.52
C THR A 98 -27.71 -4.61 3.51
N PRO A 99 -28.55 -5.44 2.86
CA PRO A 99 -28.20 -6.84 2.64
C PRO A 99 -27.02 -6.94 1.65
N LEU A 100 -25.90 -7.47 2.14
CA LEU A 100 -24.68 -7.83 1.39
C LEU A 100 -24.71 -9.26 0.85
#